data_AF-A0A423TGK8-F1
#
_entry.id   AF-A0A423TGK8-F1
#
_cell.length_a   1.000
_cell.length_b   1.000
_cell.length_c   1.000
_cell.angle_alpha   90.00
_cell.angle_beta   90.00
_cell.angle_gamma   90.00
#
_symmetry.space_group_name_H-M   'P 1'
#
loop_
_entity.id
_entity.type
_entity.pdbx_description
1 polymer ?
#
loop_
_entity_poly.entity_id
_entity_poly.type
_entity_poly.pdbx_seq_one_letter_code
_entity_poly.pdbx_strand_id
1 'polypeptide(L)'
;MAVGRAFGGGRSCVVGGIVLALRAALLVGVTAGATPVEKSNQLSFGDVLDILDQSDHGNNWEASVDFLRREGSPRTTCRSRGLCKCFSKLTRRAFCCDCLGGPCFPGDSTVLTPSGVVSLDRLSVGDLVLAGDDDKVAIWSPVVAWLDRRPHVEAQYLTLATSAGPRLTLSSSHVLLGGQGPRLASKFAGEVKAGDVVVAMGEEGAVEPSPFGDGSARPLSPANVTEVIPVIKKGAYVPLTKSGTIFVDGVLASCYASVTHDLAHAALSPIRWAPEWAVGGQREGTMPFVSLLKWVARWVVPRHLRAPKDTSVTVIVPAEGRMSPLATMSGILDGLGAAVQLMVTSV
;
A
#
# COMPACT_ATOMS: atom_id res chain seq x y z
N MET A 1 0.41 54.15 -15.76
CA MET A 1 1.40 53.58 -14.82
C MET A 1 1.18 52.08 -14.77
N ALA A 2 2.25 51.34 -14.99
CA ALA A 2 2.29 49.87 -15.01
C ALA A 2 2.38 49.27 -13.60
N VAL A 3 2.49 47.94 -13.59
CA VAL A 3 2.84 46.97 -12.51
C VAL A 3 1.62 46.16 -12.07
N GLY A 4 1.52 44.85 -12.29
CA GLY A 4 2.44 43.86 -12.86
C GLY A 4 1.94 42.47 -12.46
N ARG A 5 1.53 41.65 -13.44
CA ARG A 5 1.17 40.24 -13.28
C ARG A 5 2.44 39.42 -13.00
N ALA A 6 2.41 38.55 -11.99
CA ALA A 6 3.31 37.41 -11.86
C ALA A 6 2.47 36.13 -11.79
N PHE A 7 2.29 35.47 -12.93
CA PHE A 7 1.70 34.12 -13.03
C PHE A 7 2.76 33.09 -12.59
N GLY A 8 2.41 32.25 -11.62
CA GLY A 8 3.26 31.16 -11.11
C GLY A 8 3.41 30.02 -12.12
N GLY A 9 4.50 30.04 -12.89
CA GLY A 9 4.87 29.03 -13.88
C GLY A 9 5.56 27.77 -13.34
N GLY A 10 5.17 27.25 -12.16
CA GLY A 10 5.87 26.12 -11.52
C GLY A 10 5.19 24.76 -11.62
N ARG A 11 3.85 24.70 -11.74
CA ARG A 11 3.08 23.45 -11.59
C ARG A 11 2.77 22.73 -12.90
N SER A 12 2.76 23.44 -14.03
CA SER A 12 2.48 22.87 -15.35
C SER A 12 3.62 22.01 -15.91
N CYS A 13 4.88 22.30 -15.54
CA CYS A 13 6.05 21.59 -16.06
C CYS A 13 6.22 20.18 -15.46
N VAL A 14 5.79 19.96 -14.22
CA VAL A 14 5.92 18.65 -13.54
C VAL A 14 4.88 17.66 -14.03
N VAL A 15 3.63 18.11 -14.19
CA VAL A 15 2.54 17.29 -14.75
C VAL A 15 2.79 16.99 -16.24
N GLY A 16 3.27 17.99 -17.01
CA GLY A 16 3.70 17.79 -18.39
C GLY A 16 4.87 16.81 -18.52
N GLY A 17 5.84 16.87 -17.61
CA GLY A 17 6.99 15.96 -17.59
C GLY A 17 6.63 14.50 -17.31
N ILE A 18 5.63 14.24 -16.46
CA ILE A 18 5.16 12.88 -16.15
C ILE A 18 4.35 12.28 -17.32
N VAL A 19 3.50 13.08 -17.96
CA VAL A 19 2.76 12.65 -19.18
C VAL A 19 3.72 12.39 -20.34
N LEU A 20 4.77 13.21 -20.47
CA LEU A 20 5.81 13.04 -21.49
C LEU A 20 6.69 11.81 -21.19
N ALA A 21 7.01 11.52 -19.93
CA ALA A 21 7.74 10.32 -19.52
C ALA A 21 6.92 9.04 -19.73
N LEU A 22 5.60 9.08 -19.50
CA LEU A 22 4.69 7.97 -19.81
C LEU A 22 4.60 7.72 -21.33
N ARG A 23 4.55 8.78 -22.15
CA ARG A 23 4.64 8.66 -23.62
C ARG A 23 6.01 8.15 -24.10
N ALA A 24 7.10 8.59 -23.48
CA ALA A 24 8.45 8.14 -23.83
C ALA A 24 8.68 6.68 -23.42
N ALA A 25 8.17 6.22 -22.27
CA ALA A 25 8.26 4.83 -21.85
C ALA A 25 7.46 3.88 -22.77
N LEU A 26 6.33 4.34 -23.32
CA LEU A 26 5.56 3.62 -24.34
C LEU A 26 6.30 3.52 -25.69
N LEU A 27 7.15 4.49 -26.03
CA LEU A 27 7.93 4.50 -27.28
C LEU A 27 9.29 3.77 -27.17
N VAL A 28 9.93 3.80 -26.00
CA VAL A 28 11.25 3.16 -25.78
C VAL A 28 11.14 1.65 -25.54
N GLY A 29 9.96 1.15 -25.17
CA GLY A 29 9.69 -0.29 -25.00
C GLY A 29 9.83 -1.13 -26.28
N VAL A 30 10.05 -0.52 -27.45
CA VAL A 30 10.14 -1.22 -28.75
C VAL A 30 11.58 -1.54 -29.18
N THR A 31 12.65 -1.00 -28.56
CA THR A 31 14.00 -1.16 -29.16
C THR A 31 15.18 -1.49 -28.23
N ALA A 32 15.01 -1.74 -26.94
CA ALA A 32 16.16 -2.03 -26.07
C ALA A 32 16.17 -3.48 -25.55
N GLY A 33 16.75 -4.39 -26.33
CA GLY A 33 17.29 -5.64 -25.80
C GLY A 33 18.57 -5.35 -25.01
N ALA A 34 18.60 -5.67 -23.73
CA ALA A 34 19.80 -5.59 -22.90
C ALA A 34 20.04 -6.93 -22.21
N THR A 35 21.24 -7.48 -22.44
CA THR A 35 21.76 -8.74 -21.88
C THR A 35 22.13 -8.60 -20.40
N PRO A 36 22.12 -9.69 -19.61
CA PRO A 36 22.44 -9.65 -18.19
C PRO A 36 23.96 -9.74 -17.95
N VAL A 37 24.47 -8.95 -17.00
CA VAL A 37 25.80 -9.17 -16.41
C VAL A 37 25.63 -9.80 -15.04
N GLU A 38 26.09 -11.05 -14.98
CA GLU A 38 26.24 -11.91 -13.83
C GLU A 38 27.42 -11.47 -12.97
N LYS A 39 27.27 -11.46 -11.64
CA LYS A 39 28.36 -11.66 -10.67
C LYS A 39 27.78 -12.11 -9.32
N SER A 40 27.95 -13.40 -9.07
CA SER A 40 27.59 -14.11 -7.85
C SER A 40 28.63 -13.88 -6.75
N ASN A 41 28.20 -13.38 -5.59
CA ASN A 41 28.87 -13.67 -4.32
C ASN A 41 27.90 -14.51 -3.49
N GLN A 42 28.13 -15.82 -3.52
CA GLN A 42 27.41 -16.81 -2.72
C GLN A 42 28.03 -16.88 -1.33
N LEU A 43 27.19 -16.85 -0.29
CA LEU A 43 27.61 -17.01 1.11
C LEU A 43 26.96 -18.28 1.65
N SER A 44 27.76 -19.16 2.23
CA SER A 44 27.34 -20.42 2.82
C SER A 44 26.60 -20.20 4.16
N PHE A 45 25.96 -21.26 4.68
CA PHE A 45 25.31 -21.21 5.99
C PHE A 45 26.28 -20.85 7.13
N GLY A 46 27.57 -21.19 6.99
CA GLY A 46 28.63 -20.75 7.90
C GLY A 46 28.91 -19.25 7.78
N ASP A 47 28.97 -18.73 6.55
CA ASP A 47 29.24 -17.30 6.30
C ASP A 47 28.07 -16.41 6.74
N VAL A 48 26.82 -16.91 6.71
CA VAL A 48 25.65 -16.22 7.27
C VAL A 48 25.71 -16.17 8.80
N LEU A 49 26.22 -17.22 9.45
CA LEU A 49 26.45 -17.19 10.90
C LEU A 49 27.57 -16.21 11.27
N ASP A 50 28.64 -16.14 10.47
CA ASP A 50 29.76 -15.21 10.70
C ASP A 50 29.41 -13.74 10.39
N ILE A 51 28.56 -13.47 9.40
CA ILE A 51 28.04 -12.11 9.12
C ILE A 51 27.06 -11.65 10.20
N LEU A 52 26.31 -12.57 10.80
CA LEU A 52 25.44 -12.31 11.95
C LEU A 52 26.22 -12.24 13.28
N ASP A 53 27.43 -12.77 13.34
CA ASP A 53 28.37 -12.61 14.45
C ASP A 53 29.01 -11.20 14.46
N GLN A 54 29.21 -10.60 13.28
CA GLN A 54 29.84 -9.27 13.15
C GLN A 54 28.87 -8.08 13.18
N SER A 55 27.55 -8.30 13.15
CA SER A 55 26.55 -7.23 13.17
C SER A 55 25.66 -7.29 14.41
N ASP A 56 26.07 -6.51 15.42
CA ASP A 56 25.31 -6.14 16.62
C ASP A 56 25.21 -7.21 17.74
N HIS A 57 26.22 -7.21 18.62
CA HIS A 57 26.21 -7.84 19.95
C HIS A 57 25.22 -7.17 20.92
N GLY A 58 23.93 -7.11 20.57
CA GLY A 58 22.90 -6.47 21.39
C GLY A 58 21.58 -7.21 21.40
N ASN A 59 21.34 -8.03 22.43
CA ASN A 59 20.05 -8.49 22.99
C ASN A 59 18.97 -9.09 22.06
N ASN A 60 19.23 -9.24 20.75
CA ASN A 60 18.31 -9.79 19.75
C ASN A 60 18.74 -11.15 19.18
N TRP A 61 20.00 -11.54 19.42
CA TRP A 61 20.57 -12.79 18.92
C TRP A 61 19.90 -14.00 19.58
N GLU A 62 19.77 -13.96 20.91
CA GLU A 62 19.26 -15.07 21.72
C GLU A 62 17.81 -15.39 21.36
N ALA A 63 16.96 -14.37 21.18
CA ALA A 63 15.55 -14.58 20.82
C ALA A 63 15.38 -15.11 19.39
N SER A 64 16.22 -14.67 18.45
CA SER A 64 16.18 -15.12 17.04
C SER A 64 16.71 -16.55 16.91
N VAL A 65 17.77 -16.88 17.65
CA VAL A 65 18.38 -18.22 17.70
C VAL A 65 17.50 -19.19 18.48
N ASP A 66 16.94 -18.81 19.64
CA ASP A 66 16.04 -19.66 20.42
C ASP A 66 14.72 -19.91 19.67
N PHE A 67 14.25 -18.95 18.86
CA PHE A 67 13.16 -19.16 17.90
C PHE A 67 13.50 -20.19 16.82
N LEU A 68 14.67 -20.05 16.16
CA LEU A 68 15.13 -21.02 15.14
C LEU A 68 15.39 -22.42 15.75
N ARG A 69 15.73 -22.48 17.05
CA ARG A 69 16.02 -23.70 17.79
C ARG A 69 14.75 -24.40 18.31
N ARG A 70 13.72 -23.66 18.70
CA ARG A 70 12.40 -24.21 19.12
C ARG A 70 11.56 -24.71 17.94
N GLU A 71 11.74 -24.15 16.74
CA GLU A 71 11.16 -24.69 15.50
C GLU A 71 12.04 -25.75 14.83
N GLY A 72 12.50 -26.72 15.62
CA GLY A 72 12.78 -28.04 15.08
C GLY A 72 11.48 -28.64 14.50
N SER A 73 11.20 -28.35 13.21
CA SER A 73 10.23 -29.00 12.30
C SER A 73 8.77 -28.47 12.32
N PRO A 74 8.11 -28.23 11.15
CA PRO A 74 8.42 -28.74 9.82
C PRO A 74 8.87 -27.66 8.82
N ARG A 75 9.83 -28.02 7.98
CA ARG A 75 10.47 -27.18 6.94
C ARG A 75 9.54 -26.57 5.86
N THR A 76 8.21 -26.55 5.97
CA THR A 76 7.39 -26.43 4.74
C THR A 76 6.02 -25.74 4.80
N THR A 77 5.54 -25.05 5.84
CA THR A 77 4.17 -24.45 5.74
C THR A 77 4.10 -23.15 4.93
N CYS A 78 4.96 -22.15 5.18
CA CYS A 78 4.93 -20.93 4.37
C CYS A 78 5.40 -21.22 2.93
N ARG A 79 6.51 -21.95 2.77
CA ARG A 79 7.10 -22.25 1.46
C ARG A 79 6.20 -23.11 0.58
N SER A 80 5.50 -24.11 1.13
CA SER A 80 4.53 -24.91 0.33
C SER A 80 3.38 -24.08 -0.22
N ARG A 81 3.11 -22.91 0.38
CA ARG A 81 2.10 -21.94 -0.05
C ARG A 81 2.69 -20.83 -0.93
N GLY A 82 3.96 -20.94 -1.32
CA GLY A 82 4.67 -19.90 -2.08
C GLY A 82 4.98 -18.63 -1.29
N LEU A 83 4.95 -18.70 0.05
CA LEU A 83 5.15 -17.57 0.95
C LEU A 83 6.53 -17.59 1.61
N CYS A 84 6.98 -16.41 2.03
CA CYS A 84 8.18 -16.24 2.82
C CYS A 84 7.90 -16.39 4.32
N LYS A 85 8.93 -16.75 5.09
CA LYS A 85 8.90 -16.67 6.55
C LYS A 85 9.42 -15.29 6.93
N CYS A 86 8.62 -14.49 7.65
CA CYS A 86 9.02 -13.18 8.15
C CYS A 86 9.18 -13.20 9.66
N PHE A 87 10.03 -12.33 10.20
CA PHE A 87 10.14 -12.05 11.62
C PHE A 87 9.91 -10.56 11.89
N SER A 88 9.02 -10.27 12.83
CA SER A 88 8.74 -8.93 13.34
C SER A 88 9.61 -8.63 14.56
N LYS A 89 10.45 -7.60 14.47
CA LYS A 89 11.25 -7.09 15.59
C LYS A 89 10.39 -6.44 16.67
N LEU A 90 9.24 -5.87 16.28
CA LEU A 90 8.33 -5.17 17.19
C LEU A 90 7.50 -6.14 18.03
N THR A 91 6.92 -7.16 17.40
CA THR A 91 6.08 -8.16 18.09
C THR A 91 6.87 -9.37 18.58
N ARG A 92 8.15 -9.50 18.18
CA ARG A 92 9.03 -10.64 18.47
C ARG A 92 8.46 -11.98 17.96
N ARG A 93 7.70 -11.94 16.87
CA ARG A 93 7.01 -13.11 16.30
C ARG A 93 7.36 -13.32 14.84
N ALA A 94 7.39 -14.59 14.44
CA ALA A 94 7.46 -14.99 13.04
C ALA A 94 6.07 -15.31 12.47
N PHE A 95 5.93 -15.15 11.15
CA PHE A 95 4.66 -15.32 10.43
C PHE A 95 4.90 -15.59 8.93
N CYS A 96 3.87 -16.08 8.22
CA CYS A 96 3.95 -16.33 6.78
C CYS A 96 3.56 -15.09 5.99
N CYS A 97 4.53 -14.46 5.34
CA CYS A 97 4.36 -13.19 4.64
C CYS A 97 4.56 -13.32 3.13
N ASP A 98 4.13 -12.29 2.41
CA ASP A 98 4.58 -12.07 1.05
C ASP A 98 6.06 -11.63 1.05
N CYS A 99 6.86 -12.22 0.16
CA CYS A 99 8.30 -11.97 0.08
C CYS A 99 8.66 -10.54 -0.35
N LEU A 100 7.80 -9.89 -1.15
CA LEU A 100 7.96 -8.52 -1.58
C LEU A 100 7.27 -7.55 -0.62
N GLY A 101 6.47 -8.08 0.29
CA GLY A 101 5.64 -7.33 1.21
C GLY A 101 4.70 -6.39 0.46
N GLY A 102 4.30 -5.33 1.13
CA GLY A 102 3.57 -4.25 0.50
C GLY A 102 2.60 -3.59 1.48
N PRO A 103 2.27 -2.33 1.21
CA PRO A 103 1.33 -1.64 2.04
C PRO A 103 -0.08 -2.20 1.91
N CYS A 104 -0.84 -2.20 3.00
CA CYS A 104 -2.20 -2.75 3.03
C CYS A 104 -2.95 -2.42 4.33
N PHE A 105 -4.24 -2.74 4.32
CA PHE A 105 -5.07 -2.98 5.50
C PHE A 105 -5.23 -4.50 5.73
N PRO A 106 -5.47 -4.95 6.98
CA PRO A 106 -5.78 -6.34 7.26
C PRO A 106 -7.21 -6.69 6.80
N GLY A 107 -7.50 -7.99 6.62
CA GLY A 107 -8.81 -8.41 6.09
C GLY A 107 -9.99 -8.21 7.05
N ASP A 108 -9.72 -8.20 8.35
CA ASP A 108 -10.72 -7.99 9.41
C ASP A 108 -11.02 -6.51 9.70
N SER A 109 -10.28 -5.59 9.08
CA SER A 109 -10.63 -4.16 9.14
C SER A 109 -11.98 -3.89 8.48
N THR A 110 -12.66 -2.87 8.95
CA THR A 110 -14.05 -2.58 8.64
C THR A 110 -14.21 -1.29 7.86
N VAL A 111 -15.22 -1.23 7.01
CA VAL A 111 -15.65 -0.03 6.28
C VAL A 111 -17.15 0.15 6.48
N LEU A 112 -17.61 1.41 6.48
CA LEU A 112 -19.03 1.71 6.51
C LEU A 112 -19.56 1.76 5.08
N THR A 113 -20.66 1.04 4.84
CA THR A 113 -21.47 1.08 3.60
C THR A 113 -22.87 1.60 3.92
N PRO A 114 -23.69 2.01 2.94
CA PRO A 114 -25.10 2.36 3.18
C PRO A 114 -25.92 1.23 3.83
N SER A 115 -25.50 -0.03 3.64
CA SER A 115 -26.15 -1.20 4.23
C SER A 115 -25.59 -1.58 5.61
N GLY A 116 -24.65 -0.80 6.15
CA GLY A 116 -24.00 -1.04 7.42
C GLY A 116 -22.51 -1.36 7.29
N VAL A 117 -21.92 -1.85 8.40
CA VAL A 117 -20.49 -2.12 8.50
C VAL A 117 -20.13 -3.45 7.83
N VAL A 118 -19.11 -3.44 6.98
CA VAL A 118 -18.61 -4.61 6.25
C VAL A 118 -17.10 -4.75 6.46
N SER A 119 -16.60 -5.99 6.56
CA SER A 119 -15.16 -6.27 6.63
C SER A 119 -14.52 -6.19 5.23
N LEU A 120 -13.25 -5.76 5.15
CA LEU A 120 -12.54 -5.59 3.88
C LEU A 120 -12.43 -6.88 3.07
N ASP A 121 -12.36 -8.04 3.73
CA ASP A 121 -12.35 -9.35 3.05
C ASP A 121 -13.66 -9.69 2.32
N ARG A 122 -14.78 -9.07 2.72
CA ARG A 122 -16.12 -9.21 2.13
C ARG A 122 -16.52 -8.06 1.21
N LEU A 123 -15.78 -6.95 1.25
CA LEU A 123 -16.03 -5.78 0.42
C LEU A 123 -15.92 -6.14 -1.07
N SER A 124 -16.73 -5.50 -1.90
CA SER A 124 -16.75 -5.72 -3.33
C SER A 124 -16.53 -4.46 -4.17
N VAL A 125 -15.91 -4.64 -5.34
CA VAL A 125 -15.90 -3.61 -6.38
C VAL A 125 -17.35 -3.31 -6.77
N GLY A 126 -17.69 -2.02 -6.79
CA GLY A 126 -19.04 -1.52 -6.96
C GLY A 126 -19.70 -1.07 -5.65
N ASP A 127 -19.27 -1.59 -4.49
CA ASP A 127 -19.85 -1.19 -3.21
C ASP A 127 -19.58 0.28 -2.92
N LEU A 128 -20.57 0.98 -2.37
CA LEU A 128 -20.42 2.32 -1.84
C LEU A 128 -19.82 2.24 -0.43
N VAL A 129 -18.72 2.94 -0.21
CA VAL A 129 -18.07 3.06 1.09
C VAL A 129 -17.96 4.51 1.52
N LEU A 130 -17.92 4.73 2.84
CA LEU A 130 -17.69 6.06 3.38
C LEU A 130 -16.26 6.51 3.09
N ALA A 131 -16.13 7.73 2.60
CA ALA A 131 -14.87 8.38 2.27
C ALA A 131 -14.91 9.85 2.72
N GLY A 132 -13.79 10.55 2.56
CA GLY A 132 -13.68 11.99 2.82
C GLY A 132 -13.14 12.73 1.61
N ASP A 133 -13.69 13.90 1.29
CA ASP A 133 -13.14 14.78 0.26
C ASP A 133 -12.05 15.72 0.82
N ASP A 134 -11.48 16.55 -0.07
CA ASP A 134 -10.43 17.52 0.27
C ASP A 134 -10.89 18.59 1.26
N ASP A 135 -12.21 18.85 1.32
CA ASP A 135 -12.86 19.80 2.22
C ASP A 135 -13.23 19.18 3.58
N LYS A 136 -12.76 17.95 3.84
CA LYS A 136 -13.04 17.17 5.07
C LYS A 136 -14.53 16.94 5.28
N VAL A 137 -15.25 16.72 4.19
CA VAL A 137 -16.65 16.33 4.20
C VAL A 137 -16.78 14.84 3.93
N ALA A 138 -17.66 14.18 4.67
CA ALA A 138 -17.98 12.77 4.47
C ALA A 138 -18.80 12.57 3.19
N ILE A 139 -18.38 11.62 2.35
CA ILE A 139 -19.03 11.31 1.07
C ILE A 139 -19.15 9.79 0.87
N TRP A 140 -20.16 9.36 0.11
CA TRP A 140 -20.20 7.99 -0.43
C TRP A 140 -19.35 7.90 -1.69
N SER A 141 -18.44 6.93 -1.73
CA SER A 141 -17.59 6.69 -2.90
C SER A 141 -17.63 5.22 -3.30
N PRO A 142 -17.85 4.90 -4.59
CA PRO A 142 -17.80 3.52 -5.05
C PRO A 142 -16.36 2.99 -5.01
N VAL A 143 -16.20 1.74 -4.62
CA VAL A 143 -14.97 0.97 -4.82
C VAL A 143 -14.85 0.65 -6.30
N VAL A 144 -13.81 1.16 -6.95
CA VAL A 144 -13.61 1.02 -8.40
C VAL A 144 -12.66 -0.12 -8.77
N ALA A 145 -11.75 -0.49 -7.87
CA ALA A 145 -10.81 -1.59 -8.09
C ALA A 145 -10.15 -2.03 -6.77
N TRP A 146 -9.44 -3.16 -6.82
CA TRP A 146 -8.42 -3.52 -5.83
C TRP A 146 -7.03 -3.18 -6.38
N LEU A 147 -6.24 -2.35 -5.69
CA LEU A 147 -4.82 -2.17 -6.06
C LEU A 147 -3.98 -3.39 -5.69
N ASP A 148 -4.37 -4.04 -4.59
CA ASP A 148 -3.79 -5.29 -4.09
C ASP A 148 -4.82 -6.03 -3.23
N ARG A 149 -4.94 -7.34 -3.41
CA ARG A 149 -5.86 -8.20 -2.65
C ARG A 149 -5.26 -9.58 -2.41
N ARG A 150 -4.65 -9.80 -1.25
CA ARG A 150 -3.96 -11.05 -0.89
C ARG A 150 -4.54 -11.64 0.40
N PRO A 151 -5.59 -12.48 0.33
CA PRO A 151 -6.30 -12.99 1.52
C PRO A 151 -5.50 -14.01 2.34
N HIS A 152 -4.47 -14.62 1.74
CA HIS A 152 -3.78 -15.78 2.29
C HIS A 152 -2.43 -15.45 2.97
N VAL A 153 -2.02 -14.19 2.99
CA VAL A 153 -0.77 -13.76 3.62
C VAL A 153 -1.01 -13.21 5.01
N GLU A 154 0.02 -13.19 5.85
CA GLU A 154 0.07 -12.38 7.07
C GLU A 154 1.03 -11.21 6.87
N ALA A 155 0.78 -10.12 7.56
CA ALA A 155 1.66 -8.95 7.57
C ALA A 155 1.71 -8.31 8.96
N GLN A 156 2.77 -7.54 9.20
CA GLN A 156 2.85 -6.67 10.37
C GLN A 156 2.10 -5.36 10.08
N TYR A 157 1.27 -4.96 11.02
CA TYR A 157 0.50 -3.72 11.01
C TYR A 157 0.78 -2.89 12.25
N LEU A 158 0.37 -1.63 12.19
CA LEU A 158 0.27 -0.71 13.31
C LEU A 158 -1.22 -0.48 13.59
N THR A 159 -1.63 -0.66 14.84
CA THR A 159 -2.95 -0.26 15.32
C THR A 159 -2.82 1.10 15.99
N LEU A 160 -3.48 2.11 15.43
CA LEU A 160 -3.52 3.47 15.96
C LEU A 160 -4.78 3.63 16.79
N ALA A 161 -4.64 3.72 18.11
CA ALA A 161 -5.76 4.08 18.97
C ALA A 161 -6.01 5.59 18.89
N THR A 162 -7.26 6.01 18.76
CA THR A 162 -7.62 7.43 18.69
C THR A 162 -8.38 7.87 19.94
N SER A 163 -8.30 9.15 20.28
CA SER A 163 -9.03 9.75 21.40
C SER A 163 -10.55 9.74 21.21
N ALA A 164 -11.03 9.54 19.97
CA ALA A 164 -12.45 9.46 19.65
C ALA A 164 -13.03 8.05 19.83
N GLY A 165 -12.20 7.04 20.16
CA GLY A 165 -12.61 5.65 20.30
C GLY A 165 -12.14 4.72 19.15
N PRO A 166 -12.35 5.05 17.86
CA PRO A 166 -11.90 4.24 16.73
C PRO A 166 -10.43 3.83 16.77
N ARG A 167 -10.11 2.63 16.27
CA ARG A 167 -8.75 2.07 16.23
C ARG A 167 -8.40 1.57 14.84
N LEU A 168 -7.56 2.31 14.13
CA LEU A 168 -7.19 1.99 12.75
C LEU A 168 -6.01 1.03 12.68
N THR A 169 -6.17 -0.08 11.95
CA THR A 169 -5.07 -1.03 11.71
C THR A 169 -4.58 -0.97 10.27
N LEU A 170 -3.29 -0.67 10.07
CA LEU A 170 -2.72 -0.42 8.74
C LEU A 170 -1.20 -0.67 8.71
N SER A 171 -0.65 -1.03 7.56
CA SER A 171 0.79 -1.24 7.41
C SER A 171 1.57 0.07 7.60
N SER A 172 2.83 0.00 8.03
CA SER A 172 3.71 1.16 8.24
C SER A 172 3.85 2.09 7.03
N SER A 173 3.73 1.58 5.81
CA SER A 173 3.84 2.36 4.57
C SER A 173 2.52 2.97 4.10
N HIS A 174 1.39 2.66 4.74
CA HIS A 174 0.08 3.17 4.32
C HIS A 174 -0.09 4.65 4.67
N VAL A 175 -0.64 5.42 3.73
CA VAL A 175 -0.80 6.88 3.90
C VAL A 175 -2.08 7.17 4.69
N LEU A 176 -1.91 7.95 5.74
CA LEU A 176 -2.97 8.55 6.53
C LEU A 176 -3.21 9.97 6.09
N LEU A 177 -4.44 10.41 6.29
CA LEU A 177 -4.87 11.78 6.03
C LEU A 177 -5.25 12.41 7.38
N GLY A 178 -4.63 13.54 7.68
CA GLY A 178 -4.75 14.16 8.99
C GLY A 178 -4.36 15.63 9.00
N GLY A 179 -4.21 16.17 10.20
CA GLY A 179 -3.79 17.54 10.43
C GLY A 179 -4.91 18.54 10.73
N GLN A 180 -4.53 19.59 11.46
CA GLN A 180 -5.42 20.65 11.93
C GLN A 180 -5.60 21.79 10.91
N GLY A 181 -4.78 21.83 9.86
CA GLY A 181 -4.87 22.85 8.81
C GLY A 181 -6.13 22.70 7.94
N PRO A 182 -6.42 23.68 7.06
CA PRO A 182 -7.60 23.66 6.21
C PRO A 182 -7.59 22.51 5.19
N ARG A 183 -6.40 21.96 4.87
CA ARG A 183 -6.24 20.83 3.94
C ARG A 183 -5.79 19.59 4.68
N LEU A 184 -6.17 18.43 4.15
CA LEU A 184 -5.66 17.14 4.60
C LEU A 184 -4.17 17.03 4.28
N ALA A 185 -3.37 16.74 5.29
CA ALA A 185 -1.95 16.44 5.14
C ALA A 185 -1.76 14.91 5.05
N SER A 186 -0.89 14.48 4.15
CA SER A 186 -0.47 13.09 4.04
C SER A 186 0.65 12.76 5.01
N LYS A 187 0.54 11.63 5.70
CA LYS A 187 1.62 11.08 6.55
C LYS A 187 1.67 9.57 6.44
N PHE A 188 2.85 8.97 6.42
CA PHE A 188 2.96 7.51 6.45
C PHE A 188 2.71 6.98 7.87
N ALA A 189 2.00 5.85 7.99
CA ALA A 189 1.63 5.27 9.28
C ALA A 189 2.84 4.97 10.19
N GLY A 190 3.97 4.57 9.62
CA GLY A 190 5.22 4.30 10.35
C GLY A 190 5.90 5.56 10.91
N GLU A 191 5.46 6.75 10.50
CA GLU A 191 5.93 8.03 11.01
C GLU A 191 4.99 8.63 12.06
N VAL A 192 3.83 7.99 12.30
CA VAL A 192 2.83 8.43 13.27
C VAL A 192 3.29 8.14 14.70
N LYS A 193 3.02 9.09 15.59
CA LYS A 193 3.31 9.04 17.02
C LYS A 193 2.08 9.47 17.81
N ALA A 194 2.04 9.09 19.09
CA ALA A 194 1.05 9.62 20.00
C ALA A 194 1.10 11.16 20.01
N GLY A 195 -0.08 11.80 20.00
CA GLY A 195 -0.25 13.24 19.85
C GLY A 195 -0.44 13.73 18.41
N ASP A 196 -0.17 12.90 17.39
CA ASP A 196 -0.53 13.25 16.02
C ASP A 196 -2.05 13.30 15.83
N VAL A 197 -2.51 14.16 14.91
CA VAL A 197 -3.93 14.35 14.62
C VAL A 197 -4.32 13.62 13.34
N VAL A 198 -5.25 12.68 13.46
CA VAL A 198 -5.92 12.00 12.34
C VAL A 198 -7.36 12.49 12.21
N VAL A 199 -8.02 12.13 11.12
CA VAL A 199 -9.44 12.40 10.93
C VAL A 199 -10.23 11.14 11.23
N ALA A 200 -11.17 11.20 12.17
CA ALA A 200 -11.98 10.07 12.58
C ALA A 200 -13.48 10.41 12.53
N MET A 201 -14.29 9.36 12.53
CA MET A 201 -15.72 9.44 12.79
C MET A 201 -15.94 9.94 14.23
N GLY A 202 -16.81 10.95 14.42
CA GLY A 202 -17.19 11.42 15.76
C GLY A 202 -18.05 10.40 16.52
N GLU A 203 -18.16 10.56 17.85
CA GLU A 203 -18.88 9.64 18.75
C GLU A 203 -20.40 9.58 18.50
N GLU A 204 -20.99 10.60 17.87
CA GLU A 204 -22.40 10.59 17.52
C GLU A 204 -22.66 9.91 16.18
N GLY A 205 -22.85 8.59 16.25
CA GLY A 205 -23.78 7.77 15.44
C GLY A 205 -23.97 8.11 13.96
N ALA A 206 -23.67 7.11 13.11
CA ALA A 206 -24.14 6.92 11.73
C ALA A 206 -24.22 8.21 10.88
N VAL A 207 -23.12 8.48 10.18
CA VAL A 207 -23.13 9.41 9.06
C VAL A 207 -24.07 8.83 8.01
N GLU A 208 -25.17 9.53 7.74
CA GLU A 208 -25.84 9.48 6.44
C GLU A 208 -25.26 10.64 5.63
N PRO A 209 -24.20 10.44 4.83
CA PRO A 209 -23.87 11.41 3.79
C PRO A 209 -25.12 11.59 2.94
N SER A 210 -25.71 12.79 2.96
CA SER A 210 -26.91 13.06 2.18
C SER A 210 -26.69 12.64 0.72
N PRO A 211 -27.45 11.67 0.17
CA PRO A 211 -27.34 11.31 -1.24
C PRO A 211 -27.72 12.46 -2.18
N PHE A 212 -28.32 13.53 -1.64
CA PHE A 212 -28.80 14.70 -2.38
C PHE A 212 -28.07 16.01 -2.04
N GLY A 213 -27.02 15.97 -1.22
CA GLY A 213 -26.23 17.17 -0.89
C GLY A 213 -27.05 18.29 -0.24
N ASP A 214 -28.03 17.94 0.60
CA ASP A 214 -28.94 18.89 1.27
C ASP A 214 -28.28 19.77 2.35
N GLY A 215 -26.95 19.71 2.49
CA GLY A 215 -26.18 20.47 3.47
C GLY A 215 -26.08 19.84 4.86
N SER A 216 -26.63 18.64 5.11
CA SER A 216 -26.46 17.88 6.37
C SER A 216 -25.10 17.19 6.53
N ALA A 217 -24.16 17.43 5.61
CA ALA A 217 -22.81 16.91 5.64
C ALA A 217 -22.11 17.24 6.98
N ARG A 218 -21.93 16.22 7.83
CA ARG A 218 -21.19 16.41 9.09
C ARG A 218 -19.70 16.60 8.77
N PRO A 219 -19.07 17.67 9.27
CA PRO A 219 -17.64 17.86 9.13
C PRO A 219 -16.90 16.73 9.86
N LEU A 220 -15.86 16.21 9.22
CA LEU A 220 -15.05 15.14 9.80
C LEU A 220 -14.29 15.66 11.03
N SER A 221 -14.24 14.86 12.09
CA SER A 221 -13.70 15.30 13.38
C SER A 221 -12.20 14.96 13.51
N PRO A 222 -11.36 15.91 13.97
CA PRO A 222 -9.98 15.60 14.31
C PRO A 222 -9.94 14.73 15.57
N ALA A 223 -9.09 13.71 15.57
CA ALA A 223 -8.84 12.86 16.73
C ALA A 223 -7.34 12.71 16.95
N ASN A 224 -6.92 12.74 18.22
CA ASN A 224 -5.52 12.53 18.58
C ASN A 224 -5.22 11.03 18.60
N VAL A 225 -4.09 10.64 18.04
CA VAL A 225 -3.53 9.30 18.24
C VAL A 225 -3.05 9.21 19.68
N THR A 226 -3.58 8.26 20.43
CA THR A 226 -3.22 8.02 21.83
C THR A 226 -2.15 6.95 21.96
N GLU A 227 -2.14 5.98 21.05
CA GLU A 227 -1.24 4.83 21.10
C GLU A 227 -0.98 4.27 19.70
N VAL A 228 0.23 3.70 19.51
CA VAL A 228 0.62 2.98 18.29
C VAL A 228 1.10 1.59 18.67
N ILE A 229 0.33 0.56 18.32
CA ILE A 229 0.58 -0.83 18.74
C ILE A 229 0.93 -1.70 17.54
N PRO A 230 2.10 -2.37 17.52
CA PRO A 230 2.44 -3.32 16.49
C PRO A 230 1.64 -4.62 16.64
N VAL A 231 1.04 -5.09 15.56
CA VAL A 231 0.26 -6.34 15.52
C VAL A 231 0.59 -7.16 14.27
N ILE A 232 0.36 -8.46 14.31
CA ILE A 232 0.39 -9.32 13.11
C ILE A 232 -1.05 -9.72 12.81
N LYS A 233 -1.49 -9.49 11.58
CA LYS A 233 -2.84 -9.84 11.13
C LYS A 233 -2.80 -10.50 9.75
N LYS A 234 -3.91 -11.15 9.40
CA LYS A 234 -4.10 -11.88 8.16
C LYS A 234 -4.75 -11.00 7.09
N GLY A 235 -4.33 -11.22 5.85
CA GLY A 235 -4.88 -10.64 4.63
C GLY A 235 -4.30 -9.26 4.37
N ALA A 236 -4.00 -8.94 3.11
CA ALA A 236 -3.51 -7.64 2.70
C ALA A 236 -4.42 -7.06 1.61
N TYR A 237 -5.12 -5.98 1.94
CA TYR A 237 -6.15 -5.36 1.10
C TYR A 237 -5.85 -3.89 0.85
N VAL A 238 -6.00 -3.45 -0.40
CA VAL A 238 -5.87 -2.05 -0.82
C VAL A 238 -7.03 -1.72 -1.77
N PRO A 239 -8.22 -1.35 -1.24
CA PRO A 239 -9.33 -0.93 -2.07
C PRO A 239 -9.03 0.44 -2.68
N LEU A 240 -9.38 0.63 -3.96
CA LEU A 240 -9.37 1.92 -4.62
C LEU A 240 -10.80 2.43 -4.72
N THR A 241 -11.08 3.58 -4.11
CA THR A 241 -12.35 4.30 -4.28
C THR A 241 -12.24 5.34 -5.38
N LYS A 242 -13.39 5.80 -5.89
CA LYS A 242 -13.43 6.92 -6.84
C LYS A 242 -12.92 8.24 -6.24
N SER A 243 -13.02 8.45 -4.92
CA SER A 243 -12.45 9.61 -4.21
C SER A 243 -10.95 9.47 -3.93
N GLY A 244 -10.42 8.24 -3.92
CA GLY A 244 -9.02 7.97 -3.55
C GLY A 244 -8.79 7.96 -2.03
N THR A 245 -9.85 8.10 -1.23
CA THR A 245 -9.86 8.07 0.23
C THR A 245 -10.89 7.06 0.72
N ILE A 246 -10.74 6.60 1.95
CA ILE A 246 -11.65 5.62 2.54
C ILE A 246 -11.61 5.71 4.07
N PHE A 247 -12.77 5.55 4.73
CA PHE A 247 -12.82 5.32 6.16
C PHE A 247 -12.63 3.83 6.45
N VAL A 248 -11.55 3.50 7.14
CA VAL A 248 -11.25 2.15 7.61
C VAL A 248 -11.22 2.17 9.13
N ASP A 249 -11.91 1.25 9.78
CA ASP A 249 -12.05 1.18 11.23
C ASP A 249 -12.44 2.52 11.87
N GLY A 250 -13.27 3.31 11.17
CA GLY A 250 -13.74 4.63 11.62
C GLY A 250 -12.73 5.78 11.48
N VAL A 251 -11.59 5.59 10.81
CA VAL A 251 -10.56 6.62 10.60
C VAL A 251 -10.29 6.80 9.10
N LEU A 252 -10.13 8.06 8.67
CA LEU A 252 -9.86 8.40 7.28
C LEU A 252 -8.43 8.01 6.89
N ALA A 253 -8.32 7.23 5.82
CA ALA A 253 -7.07 6.86 5.20
C ALA A 253 -7.08 7.15 3.71
N SER A 254 -5.89 7.23 3.14
CA SER A 254 -5.70 7.21 1.70
C SER A 254 -5.91 5.79 1.16
N CYS A 255 -6.36 5.64 -0.09
CA CYS A 255 -6.30 4.36 -0.80
C CYS A 255 -4.86 3.99 -1.25
N TYR A 256 -3.88 4.85 -0.96
CA TYR A 256 -2.52 4.78 -1.48
C TYR A 256 -1.50 4.64 -0.37
N ALA A 257 -0.36 4.03 -0.73
CA ALA A 257 0.57 3.62 0.29
C ALA A 257 2.02 3.36 -0.17
N SER A 258 2.37 3.74 -1.40
CA SER A 258 3.76 3.66 -1.89
C SER A 258 4.40 5.03 -2.07
N VAL A 259 3.56 6.04 -2.31
CA VAL A 259 3.94 7.44 -2.45
C VAL A 259 2.90 8.31 -1.75
N THR A 260 3.17 9.61 -1.63
CA THR A 260 2.23 10.60 -1.07
C THR A 260 0.86 10.53 -1.77
N HIS A 261 -0.19 10.92 -1.05
CA HIS A 261 -1.56 10.87 -1.56
C HIS A 261 -1.67 11.61 -2.89
N ASP A 262 -1.28 12.89 -2.94
CA ASP A 262 -1.42 13.74 -4.14
C ASP A 262 -0.77 13.13 -5.39
N LEU A 263 0.43 12.55 -5.24
CA LEU A 263 1.14 11.96 -6.36
C LEU A 263 0.46 10.68 -6.85
N ALA A 264 0.06 9.80 -5.93
CA ALA A 264 -0.68 8.59 -6.29
C ALA A 264 -2.07 8.92 -6.87
N HIS A 265 -2.75 9.91 -6.30
CA HIS A 265 -4.05 10.41 -6.71
C HIS A 265 -4.01 10.93 -8.15
N ALA A 266 -2.99 11.73 -8.49
CA ALA A 266 -2.77 12.20 -9.85
C ALA A 266 -2.46 11.05 -10.82
N ALA A 267 -1.54 10.15 -10.45
CA ALA A 267 -1.13 9.02 -11.29
C ALA A 267 -2.28 8.02 -11.56
N LEU A 268 -3.18 7.84 -10.59
CA LEU A 268 -4.33 6.92 -10.69
C LEU A 268 -5.63 7.61 -11.11
N SER A 269 -5.56 8.89 -11.50
CA SER A 269 -6.73 9.64 -11.99
C SER A 269 -7.40 8.99 -13.21
N PRO A 270 -6.70 8.44 -14.22
CA PRO A 270 -7.37 7.84 -15.38
C PRO A 270 -8.20 6.61 -14.97
N ILE A 271 -7.64 5.76 -14.12
CA ILE A 271 -8.31 4.54 -13.64
C ILE A 271 -9.53 4.87 -12.78
N ARG A 272 -9.47 5.94 -11.98
CA ARG A 272 -10.59 6.33 -11.13
C ARG A 272 -11.78 6.88 -11.90
N TRP A 273 -11.53 7.50 -13.05
CA TRP A 273 -12.55 8.13 -13.88
C TRP A 273 -13.06 7.21 -14.99
N ALA A 274 -12.22 6.28 -15.45
CA ALA A 274 -12.56 5.21 -16.37
C ALA A 274 -12.21 3.84 -15.75
N PRO A 275 -12.99 3.37 -14.75
CA PRO A 275 -12.72 2.12 -14.05
C PRO A 275 -12.81 0.89 -14.95
N GLU A 276 -13.46 0.99 -16.12
CA GLU A 276 -13.44 -0.06 -17.15
C GLU A 276 -12.00 -0.38 -17.63
N TRP A 277 -11.07 0.57 -17.49
CA TRP A 277 -9.65 0.36 -17.81
C TRP A 277 -8.89 -0.38 -16.71
N ALA A 278 -9.44 -0.46 -15.49
CA ALA A 278 -8.95 -1.37 -14.46
C ALA A 278 -9.38 -2.79 -14.81
N VAL A 279 -8.57 -3.45 -15.64
CA VAL A 279 -8.70 -4.89 -15.94
C VAL A 279 -8.39 -5.68 -14.65
N GLY A 280 -9.36 -5.81 -13.76
CA GLY A 280 -9.06 -6.19 -12.37
C GLY A 280 -10.18 -6.82 -11.58
N GLY A 281 -11.45 -6.42 -11.76
CA GLY A 281 -12.59 -6.99 -11.04
C GLY A 281 -12.29 -7.33 -9.56
N GLN A 282 -12.70 -8.54 -9.13
CA GLN A 282 -12.46 -9.09 -7.79
C GLN A 282 -11.16 -9.92 -7.69
N ARG A 283 -10.21 -9.74 -8.60
CA ARG A 283 -9.04 -10.63 -8.70
C ARG A 283 -8.15 -10.54 -7.46
N GLU A 284 -7.56 -11.67 -7.10
CA GLU A 284 -6.50 -11.72 -6.09
C GLU A 284 -5.16 -11.27 -6.70
N GLY A 285 -4.28 -10.74 -5.84
CA GLY A 285 -2.97 -10.23 -6.18
C GLY A 285 -2.91 -8.72 -6.40
N THR A 286 -1.74 -8.24 -6.80
CA THR A 286 -1.52 -6.85 -7.19
C THR A 286 -1.85 -6.68 -8.67
N MET A 287 -2.60 -5.64 -9.03
CA MET A 287 -2.91 -5.40 -10.44
C MET A 287 -1.65 -5.14 -11.29
N PRO A 288 -1.55 -5.69 -12.51
CA PRO A 288 -0.35 -5.57 -13.35
C PRO A 288 0.12 -4.12 -13.56
N PHE A 289 -0.81 -3.20 -13.81
CA PHE A 289 -0.49 -1.78 -13.96
C PHE A 289 0.07 -1.16 -12.68
N VAL A 290 -0.40 -1.58 -11.50
CA VAL A 290 0.15 -1.13 -10.21
C VAL A 290 1.59 -1.60 -10.04
N SER A 291 1.89 -2.83 -10.46
CA SER A 291 3.26 -3.35 -10.48
C SER A 291 4.17 -2.53 -11.40
N LEU A 292 3.68 -2.16 -12.59
CA LEU A 292 4.40 -1.26 -13.51
C LEU A 292 4.65 0.11 -12.88
N LEU A 293 3.62 0.74 -12.31
CA LEU A 293 3.77 2.04 -11.63
C LEU A 293 4.78 1.98 -10.49
N LYS A 294 4.74 0.93 -9.67
CA LYS A 294 5.72 0.71 -8.60
C LYS A 294 7.13 0.57 -9.16
N TRP A 295 7.31 -0.15 -10.27
CA TRP A 295 8.60 -0.30 -10.93
C TRP A 295 9.13 1.04 -11.45
N VAL A 296 8.31 1.81 -12.18
CA VAL A 296 8.69 3.16 -12.69
C VAL A 296 9.00 4.11 -11.53
N ALA A 297 8.16 4.12 -10.49
CA ALA A 297 8.32 5.01 -9.35
C ALA A 297 9.64 4.79 -8.60
N ARG A 298 10.20 3.57 -8.62
CA ARG A 298 11.51 3.28 -8.00
C ARG A 298 12.64 4.10 -8.62
N TRP A 299 12.56 4.40 -9.91
CA TRP A 299 13.56 5.12 -10.69
C TRP A 299 13.32 6.62 -10.71
N VAL A 300 12.07 7.05 -10.81
CA VAL A 300 11.73 8.45 -11.14
C VAL A 300 11.31 9.27 -9.92
N VAL A 301 10.72 8.64 -8.89
CA VAL A 301 10.16 9.38 -7.74
C VAL A 301 11.25 9.67 -6.68
N PRO A 302 11.43 10.94 -6.26
CA PRO A 302 12.33 11.30 -5.18
C PRO A 302 12.06 10.51 -3.88
N ARG A 303 13.10 10.25 -3.07
CA ARG A 303 12.96 9.45 -1.84
C ARG A 303 11.99 10.04 -0.82
N HIS A 304 11.92 11.37 -0.69
CA HIS A 304 11.06 12.04 0.29
C HIS A 304 9.56 11.92 -0.03
N LEU A 305 9.18 11.52 -1.25
CA LEU A 305 7.79 11.28 -1.64
C LEU A 305 7.40 9.80 -1.56
N ARG A 306 8.34 8.91 -1.25
CA ARG A 306 8.12 7.47 -1.17
C ARG A 306 7.95 7.04 0.28
N ALA A 307 7.18 5.99 0.48
CA ALA A 307 7.07 5.38 1.79
C ALA A 307 8.47 4.97 2.30
N PRO A 308 8.79 5.23 3.58
CA PRO A 308 10.02 4.76 4.18
C PRO A 308 10.07 3.22 4.14
N LYS A 309 11.29 2.68 4.00
CA LYS A 309 11.47 1.22 4.07
C LYS A 309 11.16 0.75 5.48
N ASP A 310 10.29 -0.24 5.60
CA ASP A 310 10.02 -0.89 6.87
C ASP A 310 11.18 -1.83 7.23
N THR A 311 12.00 -1.43 8.22
CA THR A 311 13.14 -2.21 8.72
C THR A 311 12.78 -3.10 9.92
N SER A 312 11.53 -3.04 10.37
CA SER A 312 11.04 -3.75 11.54
C SER A 312 10.64 -5.19 11.23
N VAL A 313 10.42 -5.52 9.96
CA VAL A 313 10.21 -6.89 9.48
C VAL A 313 11.45 -7.37 8.73
N THR A 314 11.87 -8.60 8.98
CA THR A 314 12.97 -9.26 8.28
C THR A 314 12.47 -10.52 7.60
N VAL A 315 12.72 -10.63 6.29
CA VAL A 315 12.41 -11.85 5.53
C VAL A 315 13.51 -12.88 5.82
N ILE A 316 13.11 -14.01 6.39
CA ILE A 316 13.97 -15.15 6.63
C ILE A 316 13.97 -15.99 5.36
N VAL A 317 15.00 -15.85 4.54
CA VAL A 317 15.23 -16.71 3.38
C VAL A 317 15.95 -17.97 3.87
N PRO A 318 15.39 -19.18 3.71
CA PRO A 318 16.11 -20.40 4.05
C PRO A 318 17.33 -20.54 3.13
N ALA A 319 18.49 -20.89 3.69
CA ALA A 319 19.66 -21.28 2.93
C ALA A 319 19.29 -22.35 1.89
N GLU A 320 19.79 -22.17 0.68
CA GLU A 320 19.19 -22.63 -0.57
C GLU A 320 18.89 -24.13 -0.65
N GLY A 321 17.71 -24.42 -1.22
CA GLY A 321 17.48 -25.59 -2.06
C GLY A 321 16.91 -25.04 -3.37
N ARG A 322 17.66 -25.19 -4.46
CA ARG A 322 17.45 -24.65 -5.82
C ARG A 322 15.98 -24.35 -6.20
N MET A 323 15.67 -23.08 -6.47
CA MET A 323 14.57 -22.70 -7.38
C MET A 323 15.18 -21.91 -8.54
N SER A 324 15.02 -22.40 -9.76
CA SER A 324 15.44 -21.74 -11.00
C SER A 324 14.53 -20.53 -11.31
N PRO A 325 15.06 -19.34 -11.68
CA PRO A 325 14.26 -18.10 -11.84
C PRO A 325 13.39 -18.00 -13.12
N LEU A 326 13.24 -19.08 -13.90
CA LEU A 326 12.74 -19.00 -15.27
C LEU A 326 11.21 -18.96 -15.43
N ALA A 327 10.42 -19.18 -14.37
CA ALA A 327 8.97 -19.33 -14.51
C ALA A 327 8.15 -18.02 -14.44
N THR A 328 8.72 -16.88 -14.01
CA THR A 328 7.96 -15.64 -13.78
C THR A 328 8.03 -14.61 -14.89
N MET A 329 8.92 -14.75 -15.89
CA MET A 329 8.99 -13.78 -17.01
C MET A 329 8.18 -14.20 -18.25
N SER A 330 7.96 -15.49 -18.50
CA SER A 330 7.16 -15.94 -19.66
C SER A 330 5.72 -15.43 -19.57
N GLY A 331 5.06 -15.65 -18.42
CA GLY A 331 3.67 -15.22 -18.23
C GLY A 331 3.44 -13.71 -18.24
N ILE A 332 4.49 -12.90 -18.00
CA ILE A 332 4.41 -11.43 -18.06
C ILE A 332 4.48 -10.96 -19.52
N LEU A 333 5.32 -11.58 -20.35
CA LEU A 333 5.46 -11.27 -21.76
C LEU A 333 4.24 -11.76 -22.58
N ASP A 334 3.73 -12.94 -22.26
CA ASP A 334 2.54 -13.51 -22.93
C ASP A 334 1.26 -12.68 -22.63
N GLY A 335 1.13 -12.15 -21.41
CA GLY A 335 0.03 -11.27 -21.01
C GLY A 335 0.12 -9.85 -21.60
N LEU A 336 1.34 -9.32 -21.78
CA LEU A 336 1.57 -8.04 -22.44
C LEU A 336 1.26 -8.12 -23.94
N GLY A 337 1.58 -9.23 -24.60
CA GLY A 337 1.25 -9.46 -26.02
C GLY A 337 -0.26 -9.41 -26.29
N ALA A 338 -1.07 -10.05 -25.44
CA ALA A 338 -2.52 -10.06 -25.60
C ALA A 338 -3.18 -8.68 -25.32
N ALA A 339 -2.68 -7.95 -24.31
CA ALA A 339 -3.23 -6.63 -23.95
C ALA A 339 -2.88 -5.54 -24.98
N VAL A 340 -1.68 -5.60 -25.58
CA VAL A 340 -1.27 -4.67 -26.64
C VAL A 340 -1.99 -4.95 -27.96
N GLN A 341 -2.23 -6.22 -28.31
CA GLN A 341 -2.96 -6.59 -29.52
C GLN A 341 -4.42 -6.08 -29.50
N LEU A 342 -5.09 -6.15 -28.34
CA LEU A 342 -6.46 -5.66 -28.16
C LEU A 342 -6.59 -4.12 -28.25
N MET A 343 -5.55 -3.37 -27.88
CA MET A 343 -5.55 -1.91 -28.01
C MET A 343 -5.31 -1.43 -29.45
N VAL A 344 -4.59 -2.20 -30.27
CA VAL A 344 -4.26 -1.82 -31.65
C VAL A 344 -5.39 -2.15 -32.64
N THR A 345 -6.27 -3.11 -32.32
CA THR A 345 -7.39 -3.48 -33.21
C THR A 345 -8.70 -2.72 -32.95
N SER A 346 -8.71 -1.77 -32.02
CA SER A 346 -9.91 -0.97 -31.65
C SER A 346 -9.78 0.52 -32.01
N VAL A 347 -8.82 0.88 -32.86
CA VAL A 347 -8.68 2.23 -33.45
C VAL A 347 -8.90 2.13 -34.95
#